data_AF-A0A9Q1A9M7-F1
#
_entry.id   AF-A0A9Q1A9M7-F1
#
_cell.length_a   1.000
_cell.length_b   1.000
_cell.length_c   1.000
_cell.angle_alpha   90.00
_cell.angle_beta   90.00
_cell.angle_gamma   90.00
#
_symmetry.space_group_name_H-M   'P 1'
#
loop_
_entity.id
_entity.type
_entity.pdbx_description
1 polymer ?
#
loop_
_entity_poly.entity_id
_entity_poly.type
_entity_poly.pdbx_seq_one_letter_code
_entity_poly.pdbx_strand_id
1 'polypeptide(L)'
;MNWGKKLCKVSVRKAVSLFFFDEYGLISHQINSYNAFINSGLQRVFDSFGEVAVEPGYDTSKQKDGEWRRASVRLGKVTLDRPSFWGGTSSDAEHNMFPRHARLQYMTYSARMKIHVNVLVYTQTAGRSDKFKTGIDKVVQKNVVHTENREIIIGRMPVMVKSYLCWLTTVEKGGL
;
A
#
# COMPACT_ATOMS: atom_id res chain seq x y z
N MET A 1 -28.55 0.53 56.04
CA MET A 1 -27.54 1.51 55.56
C MET A 1 -26.74 0.93 54.40
N ASN A 2 -26.99 1.36 53.16
CA ASN A 2 -26.26 0.85 51.96
C ASN A 2 -25.90 1.95 50.95
N TRP A 3 -26.06 3.22 51.34
CA TRP A 3 -25.87 4.39 50.48
C TRP A 3 -24.39 4.73 50.23
N GLY A 4 -23.53 4.65 51.25
CA GLY A 4 -22.09 4.93 51.10
C GLY A 4 -21.36 3.98 50.15
N LYS A 5 -21.71 2.67 50.17
CA LYS A 5 -21.16 1.68 49.23
C LYS A 5 -21.65 1.90 47.79
N LYS A 6 -22.88 2.40 47.60
CA LYS A 6 -23.40 2.79 46.28
C LYS A 6 -22.71 4.04 45.74
N LEU A 7 -22.51 5.07 46.57
CA LEU A 7 -21.84 6.32 46.17
C LEU A 7 -20.38 6.07 45.75
N CYS A 8 -19.65 5.28 46.53
CA CYS A 8 -18.27 4.90 46.21
C CYS A 8 -18.17 4.07 44.90
N LYS A 9 -19.10 3.12 44.68
CA LYS A 9 -19.19 2.37 43.41
C LYS A 9 -19.47 3.27 42.20
N VAL A 10 -20.31 4.29 42.33
CA VAL A 10 -20.60 5.24 41.24
C VAL A 10 -19.38 6.10 40.93
N SER A 11 -18.66 6.56 41.97
CA SER A 11 -17.45 7.38 41.80
C SER A 11 -16.31 6.60 41.14
N VAL A 12 -16.07 5.35 41.54
CA VAL A 12 -15.04 4.49 40.94
C VAL A 12 -15.37 4.18 39.48
N ARG A 13 -16.63 3.87 39.15
CA ARG A 13 -17.05 3.63 37.75
C ARG A 13 -16.81 4.84 36.86
N LYS A 14 -17.16 6.04 37.35
CA LYS A 14 -16.90 7.30 36.64
C LYS A 14 -15.41 7.52 36.43
N ALA A 15 -14.61 7.38 37.49
CA ALA A 15 -13.16 7.53 37.41
C ALA A 15 -12.56 6.56 36.38
N VAL A 16 -12.87 5.26 36.47
CA VAL A 16 -12.39 4.25 35.52
C VAL A 16 -12.79 4.57 34.08
N SER A 17 -14.04 4.99 33.85
CA SER A 17 -14.48 5.38 32.50
C SER A 17 -13.72 6.60 31.97
N LEU A 18 -13.50 7.61 32.81
CA LEU A 18 -12.77 8.81 32.43
C LEU A 18 -11.30 8.50 32.13
N PHE A 19 -10.63 7.73 32.99
CA PHE A 19 -9.25 7.27 32.76
C PHE A 19 -9.14 6.48 31.45
N PHE A 20 -10.06 5.54 31.21
CA PHE A 20 -10.06 4.75 29.97
C PHE A 20 -10.26 5.62 28.71
N PHE A 21 -11.17 6.60 28.76
CA PHE A 21 -11.40 7.50 27.63
C PHE A 21 -10.31 8.55 27.45
N ASP A 22 -9.63 8.97 28.51
CA ASP A 22 -8.51 9.90 28.42
C ASP A 22 -7.28 9.22 27.79
N GLU A 23 -7.00 7.98 28.19
CA GLU A 23 -5.86 7.21 27.70
C GLU A 23 -6.07 6.68 26.27
N TYR A 24 -7.21 6.05 26.00
CA TYR A 24 -7.45 5.41 24.70
C TYR A 24 -8.26 6.30 23.76
N GLY A 25 -9.10 7.21 24.24
CA GLY A 25 -10.04 7.93 23.37
C GLY A 25 -11.12 7.01 22.78
N LEU A 26 -12.30 7.58 22.51
CA LEU A 26 -13.47 6.83 22.04
C LEU A 26 -13.28 6.14 20.67
N ILE A 27 -12.33 6.60 19.84
CA ILE A 27 -12.18 6.19 18.42
C ILE A 27 -10.80 5.56 18.16
N SER A 28 -9.97 5.31 19.19
CA SER A 28 -8.61 4.77 19.00
C SER A 28 -8.58 3.48 18.20
N HIS A 29 -9.51 2.56 18.42
CA HIS A 29 -9.51 1.28 17.72
C HIS A 29 -9.51 1.46 16.19
N GLN A 30 -10.31 2.39 15.68
CA GLN A 30 -10.39 2.66 14.24
C GLN A 30 -9.08 3.29 13.72
N ILE A 31 -8.53 4.27 14.46
CA ILE A 31 -7.28 4.93 14.10
C ILE A 31 -6.11 3.93 14.14
N ASN A 32 -6.05 3.10 15.17
CA ASN A 32 -5.02 2.09 15.36
C ASN A 32 -5.10 1.01 14.28
N SER A 33 -6.31 0.55 13.94
CA SER A 33 -6.52 -0.40 12.85
C SER A 33 -6.05 0.16 11.51
N TYR A 34 -6.40 1.41 11.20
CA TYR A 34 -5.94 2.09 9.99
C TYR A 34 -4.41 2.24 9.99
N ASN A 35 -3.81 2.71 11.08
CA ASN A 35 -2.36 2.88 11.21
C ASN A 35 -1.62 1.54 11.06
N ALA A 36 -2.13 0.46 11.66
CA ALA A 36 -1.57 -0.88 11.53
C ALA A 36 -1.64 -1.38 10.08
N PHE A 37 -2.74 -1.10 9.37
CA PHE A 37 -2.88 -1.40 7.96
C PHE A 37 -1.85 -0.62 7.12
N ILE A 38 -1.72 0.69 7.29
CA ILE A 38 -0.76 1.50 6.54
C ILE A 38 0.69 1.08 6.80
N ASN A 39 1.05 0.81 8.06
CA ASN A 39 2.44 0.51 8.44
C ASN A 39 2.90 -0.89 8.02
N SER A 40 1.99 -1.88 8.01
CA SER A 40 2.37 -3.29 7.79
C SER A 40 1.40 -4.06 6.91
N GLY A 41 0.09 -3.81 7.04
CA GLY A 41 -0.93 -4.51 6.26
C GLY A 41 -0.79 -4.28 4.76
N LEU A 42 -0.49 -3.05 4.35
CA LEU A 42 -0.37 -2.68 2.95
C LEU A 42 0.79 -3.42 2.29
N GLN A 43 1.98 -3.42 2.90
CA GLN A 43 3.12 -4.15 2.36
C GLN A 43 2.83 -5.66 2.28
N ARG A 44 2.19 -6.26 3.30
CA ARG A 44 1.80 -7.67 3.28
C ARG A 44 0.86 -8.02 2.12
N VAL A 45 -0.08 -7.13 1.80
CA VAL A 45 -0.97 -7.32 0.64
C VAL A 45 -0.16 -7.31 -0.65
N PHE A 46 0.78 -6.37 -0.80
CA PHE A 46 1.61 -6.31 -2.00
C PHE A 46 2.58 -7.49 -2.13
N ASP A 47 3.15 -7.95 -1.02
CA ASP A 47 4.00 -9.13 -0.97
C ASP A 47 3.23 -10.41 -1.34
N SER A 48 1.92 -10.46 -1.05
CA SER A 48 1.07 -11.61 -1.35
C SER A 48 0.80 -11.84 -2.83
N PHE A 49 0.92 -10.81 -3.69
CA PHE A 49 0.75 -10.97 -5.14
C PHE A 49 1.89 -11.77 -5.79
N GLY A 50 3.06 -11.83 -5.15
CA GLY A 50 4.21 -12.57 -5.66
C GLY A 50 4.74 -12.06 -7.00
N GLU A 51 5.19 -12.99 -7.84
CA GLU A 51 5.71 -12.71 -9.19
C GLU A 51 4.61 -12.90 -10.23
N VAL A 52 4.29 -11.83 -10.97
CA VAL A 52 3.32 -11.89 -12.06
C VAL A 52 4.05 -12.19 -13.35
N ALA A 53 3.86 -13.39 -13.88
CA ALA A 53 4.37 -13.78 -15.19
C ALA A 53 3.46 -13.25 -16.30
N VAL A 54 4.04 -12.56 -17.28
CA VAL A 54 3.38 -12.08 -18.49
C VAL A 54 3.86 -12.92 -19.65
N GLU A 55 2.94 -13.71 -20.19
CA GLU A 55 3.17 -14.51 -21.38
C GLU A 55 2.74 -13.74 -22.64
N PRO A 56 3.54 -13.77 -23.71
CA PRO A 56 3.13 -13.17 -24.98
C PRO A 56 1.92 -13.92 -25.55
N GLY A 57 1.00 -13.18 -26.18
CA GLY A 57 -0.12 -13.78 -26.90
C GLY A 57 0.36 -14.69 -28.03
N TYR A 58 -0.31 -15.82 -28.21
CA TYR A 58 -0.02 -16.79 -29.27
C TYR A 58 -0.42 -16.19 -30.63
N ASP A 59 0.54 -15.59 -31.33
CA ASP A 59 0.37 -15.10 -32.69
C ASP A 59 1.07 -16.05 -33.67
N THR A 60 0.26 -16.81 -34.42
CA THR A 60 0.72 -17.77 -35.44
C THR A 60 1.48 -17.13 -36.59
N SER A 61 1.40 -15.81 -36.79
CA SER A 61 2.11 -15.10 -37.86
C SER A 61 3.59 -14.81 -37.55
N LYS A 62 3.99 -14.87 -36.26
CA LYS A 62 5.35 -14.57 -35.78
C LYS A 62 6.11 -15.83 -35.35
N GLN A 63 5.87 -16.93 -36.05
CA GLN A 63 6.42 -18.25 -35.78
C GLN A 63 7.92 -18.33 -36.15
N LYS A 64 8.77 -17.59 -35.44
CA LYS A 64 10.20 -17.88 -35.36
C LYS A 64 10.46 -18.57 -34.03
N ASP A 65 10.80 -19.85 -34.10
CA ASP A 65 11.23 -20.67 -32.98
C ASP A 65 12.26 -19.91 -32.11
N GLY A 66 11.90 -19.62 -30.85
CA GLY A 66 12.85 -19.21 -29.81
C GLY A 66 12.87 -17.73 -29.38
N GLU A 67 12.14 -16.81 -30.02
CA GLU A 67 12.19 -15.38 -29.67
C GLU A 67 11.02 -14.84 -28.84
N TRP A 68 10.24 -15.73 -28.20
CA TRP A 68 9.16 -15.26 -27.32
C TRP A 68 9.73 -14.65 -26.04
N ARG A 69 9.76 -13.32 -26.02
CA ARG A 69 10.07 -12.53 -24.82
C ARG A 69 8.93 -12.71 -23.83
N ARG A 70 9.24 -13.33 -22.70
CA ARG A 70 8.37 -13.32 -21.52
C ARG A 70 8.82 -12.20 -20.61
N ALA A 71 7.87 -11.63 -19.87
CA ALA A 71 8.19 -10.69 -18.81
C ALA A 71 7.73 -11.27 -17.47
N SER A 72 8.46 -10.92 -16.43
CA SER A 72 8.11 -11.19 -15.05
C SER A 72 8.11 -9.86 -14.32
N VAL A 73 7.01 -9.56 -13.64
CA VAL A 73 6.84 -8.33 -12.88
C VAL A 73 6.79 -8.69 -11.41
N ARG A 74 7.71 -8.11 -10.63
CA ARG A 74 7.75 -8.24 -9.18
C ARG A 74 7.47 -6.90 -8.54
N LEU A 75 6.45 -6.88 -7.69
CA LEU A 75 6.10 -5.73 -6.88
C LEU A 75 7.02 -5.69 -5.66
N GLY A 76 7.58 -4.53 -5.38
CA GLY A 76 8.53 -4.29 -4.30
C GLY A 76 7.92 -3.48 -3.16
N LYS A 77 8.73 -2.60 -2.59
CA LYS A 77 8.33 -1.76 -1.46
C LYS A 77 7.27 -0.74 -1.88
N VAL A 78 6.25 -0.59 -1.05
CA VAL A 78 5.16 0.38 -1.20
C VAL A 78 5.43 1.58 -0.30
N THR A 79 5.22 2.78 -0.84
CA THR A 79 5.36 4.05 -0.12
C THR A 79 4.10 4.89 -0.32
N LEU A 80 3.69 5.58 0.73
CA LEU A 80 2.55 6.48 0.73
C LEU A 80 3.03 7.89 1.08
N ASP A 81 2.75 8.84 0.20
CA ASP A 81 2.96 10.25 0.49
C ASP A 81 1.85 10.77 1.42
N ARG A 82 2.07 11.94 2.04
CA ARG A 82 0.97 12.60 2.76
C ARG A 82 -0.07 13.18 1.79
N PRO A 83 -1.33 13.36 2.21
CA PRO A 83 -2.37 13.91 1.35
C PRO A 83 -2.00 15.28 0.75
N SER A 84 -2.02 15.35 -0.57
CA SER A 84 -1.68 16.52 -1.35
C SER A 84 -2.66 16.71 -2.50
N PHE A 85 -2.79 17.95 -2.99
CA PHE A 85 -3.62 18.26 -4.15
C PHE A 85 -2.90 19.23 -5.09
N TRP A 86 -3.34 19.22 -6.33
CA TRP A 86 -2.82 20.09 -7.37
C TRP A 86 -3.55 21.43 -7.37
N GLY A 87 -2.81 22.54 -7.29
CA GLY A 87 -3.36 23.90 -7.22
C GLY A 87 -3.83 24.48 -8.56
N GLY A 88 -3.48 23.87 -9.70
CA GLY A 88 -3.96 24.26 -11.03
C GLY A 88 -3.50 25.64 -11.54
N THR A 89 -2.75 26.40 -10.75
CA THR A 89 -2.15 27.68 -11.17
C THR A 89 -0.82 27.42 -11.89
N SER A 90 -0.36 28.38 -12.71
CA SER A 90 0.87 28.32 -13.53
C SER A 90 2.16 27.97 -12.78
N SER A 91 2.16 28.04 -11.44
CA SER A 91 3.19 27.43 -10.61
C SER A 91 2.80 25.97 -10.36
N ASP A 92 3.54 25.05 -10.96
CA ASP A 92 3.45 23.58 -10.90
C ASP A 92 3.65 23.02 -9.47
N ALA A 93 2.95 23.58 -8.47
CA ALA A 93 3.19 23.37 -7.05
C ALA A 93 2.13 22.45 -6.44
N GLU A 94 2.61 21.38 -5.82
CA GLU A 94 1.80 20.46 -5.03
C GLU A 94 1.56 21.05 -3.63
N HIS A 95 0.30 21.19 -3.24
CA HIS A 95 -0.08 21.77 -1.95
C HIS A 95 -0.53 20.69 -0.95
N ASN A 96 -0.28 20.93 0.34
CA ASN A 96 -0.78 20.07 1.41
C ASN A 96 -2.31 20.12 1.46
N MET A 97 -2.94 18.96 1.34
CA MET A 97 -4.38 18.86 1.47
C MET A 97 -4.71 18.76 2.96
N PHE A 98 -5.51 19.67 3.52
CA PHE A 98 -6.08 19.50 4.85
C PHE A 98 -7.49 18.92 4.72
N PRO A 99 -8.02 18.20 5.73
CA PRO A 99 -9.39 17.70 5.69
C PRO A 99 -10.44 18.79 5.43
N ARG A 100 -10.18 20.03 5.89
CA ARG A 100 -11.02 21.20 5.61
C ARG A 100 -11.03 21.55 4.11
N HIS A 101 -9.88 21.51 3.44
CA HIS A 101 -9.79 21.78 1.99
C HIS A 101 -10.61 20.75 1.21
N ALA A 102 -10.42 19.47 1.51
CA ALA A 102 -11.15 18.38 0.88
C ALA A 102 -12.67 18.53 1.04
N ARG A 103 -13.13 18.89 2.25
CA ARG A 103 -14.55 19.12 2.53
C ARG A 103 -15.13 20.33 1.77
N LEU A 104 -14.41 21.45 1.74
CA LEU A 104 -14.90 22.69 1.10
C LEU A 104 -14.95 22.58 -0.43
N GLN A 105 -14.05 21.79 -1.02
CA GLN A 105 -13.92 21.67 -2.47
C GLN A 105 -14.53 20.37 -3.02
N TYR A 106 -15.26 19.60 -2.21
CA TYR A 106 -15.82 18.29 -2.58
C TYR A 106 -14.78 17.31 -3.15
N MET A 107 -13.55 17.34 -2.61
CA MET A 107 -12.47 16.47 -3.03
C MET A 107 -12.28 15.29 -2.06
N THR A 108 -11.63 14.23 -2.55
CA THR A 108 -11.30 13.05 -1.72
C THR A 108 -9.98 13.26 -0.97
N TYR A 109 -10.04 13.25 0.36
CA TYR A 109 -8.86 13.31 1.22
C TYR A 109 -8.03 12.01 1.09
N SER A 110 -7.00 12.04 0.24
CA SER A 110 -6.25 10.85 -0.17
C SER A 110 -4.77 11.13 -0.34
N ALA A 111 -3.94 10.12 -0.08
CA ALA A 111 -2.49 10.06 -0.23
C ALA A 111 -2.09 9.43 -1.56
N ARG A 112 -0.97 9.84 -2.17
CA ARG A 112 -0.41 9.20 -3.36
C ARG A 112 0.31 7.91 -2.96
N MET A 113 0.07 6.84 -3.70
CA MET A 113 0.69 5.53 -3.49
C MET A 113 1.70 5.25 -4.59
N LYS A 114 2.95 5.04 -4.18
CA LYS A 114 4.07 4.69 -5.03
C LYS A 114 4.54 3.27 -4.70
N ILE A 115 5.02 2.57 -5.72
CA ILE A 115 5.56 1.23 -5.56
C ILE A 115 6.79 1.05 -6.43
N HIS A 116 7.79 0.36 -5.89
CA HIS A 116 8.91 -0.12 -6.69
C HIS A 116 8.49 -1.34 -7.50
N VAL A 117 8.70 -1.31 -8.80
CA VAL A 117 8.41 -2.43 -9.70
C VAL A 117 9.69 -2.88 -10.37
N ASN A 118 9.97 -4.16 -10.25
CA ASN A 118 11.05 -4.83 -10.96
C ASN A 118 10.46 -5.61 -12.13
N VAL A 119 10.85 -5.24 -13.35
CA VAL A 119 10.44 -5.91 -14.59
C VAL A 119 11.63 -6.67 -15.16
N LEU A 120 11.49 -7.98 -15.25
CA LEU A 120 12.48 -8.90 -15.81
C LEU A 120 11.96 -9.42 -17.15
N VAL A 121 12.61 -9.06 -18.25
CA VAL A 121 12.32 -9.62 -19.58
C VAL A 121 13.33 -10.71 -19.87
N TYR A 122 12.84 -11.90 -20.19
CA TYR A 122 13.66 -13.08 -20.44
C TYR A 122 13.13 -13.91 -21.61
N THR A 123 14.02 -14.60 -22.29
CA THR A 123 13.68 -15.63 -23.28
C THR A 123 13.89 -17.01 -22.67
N GLN A 124 13.07 -17.97 -23.08
CA GLN A 124 13.24 -19.36 -22.68
C GLN A 124 13.67 -20.17 -23.91
N THR A 125 14.85 -20.77 -23.85
CA THR A 125 15.28 -21.78 -24.80
C THR A 125 15.05 -23.16 -24.18
N ALA A 126 14.43 -24.07 -24.94
CA ALA A 126 14.30 -25.46 -24.53
C ALA A 126 15.68 -26.13 -24.65
N GLY A 127 16.36 -26.34 -23.52
CA GLY A 127 17.56 -27.16 -23.49
C GLY A 127 17.21 -28.59 -23.91
N ARG A 128 17.89 -29.10 -24.94
CA ARG A 128 17.75 -30.50 -25.35
C ARG A 128 18.54 -31.36 -24.36
N SER A 129 17.91 -31.89 -23.32
CA SER A 129 18.50 -32.98 -22.54
C SER A 129 18.54 -34.22 -23.42
N ASP A 130 19.73 -34.81 -23.57
CA ASP A 130 19.92 -35.99 -24.40
C ASP A 130 19.01 -37.13 -23.93
N LYS A 131 18.28 -37.72 -24.88
CA LYS A 131 17.22 -38.70 -24.63
C LYS A 131 17.82 -40.04 -24.25
N PHE A 132 18.32 -40.23 -23.03
CA PHE A 132 18.48 -41.59 -22.48
C PHE A 132 18.33 -41.60 -20.96
N LYS A 133 17.16 -42.10 -20.54
CA LYS A 133 16.76 -42.52 -19.18
C LYS A 133 16.32 -41.41 -18.20
N THR A 134 15.13 -41.65 -17.64
CA THR A 134 14.43 -40.96 -16.53
C THR A 134 13.61 -39.73 -16.90
N GLY A 135 12.35 -39.69 -16.45
CA GLY A 135 11.35 -38.66 -16.76
C GLY A 135 11.88 -37.24 -16.57
N ILE A 136 11.83 -36.45 -17.64
CA ILE A 136 12.63 -35.25 -17.82
C ILE A 136 11.84 -34.04 -17.30
N ASP A 137 12.29 -33.44 -16.20
CA ASP A 137 12.05 -32.02 -15.94
C ASP A 137 12.78 -31.23 -17.04
N LYS A 138 12.01 -30.61 -17.95
CA LYS A 138 12.58 -29.73 -18.99
C LYS A 138 13.34 -28.60 -18.27
N VAL A 139 14.67 -28.63 -18.31
CA VAL A 139 15.49 -27.54 -17.78
C VAL A 139 15.32 -26.35 -18.71
N VAL A 140 14.39 -25.45 -18.36
CA VAL A 140 14.18 -24.19 -19.05
C VAL A 140 15.29 -23.23 -18.63
N GLN A 141 16.24 -22.95 -19.52
CA GLN A 141 17.23 -21.90 -19.28
C GLN A 141 16.58 -20.54 -19.50
N LYS A 142 16.50 -19.73 -18.44
CA LYS A 142 16.03 -18.34 -18.50
C LYS A 142 17.20 -17.44 -18.90
N ASN A 143 17.21 -16.97 -20.14
CA ASN A 143 18.17 -15.94 -20.57
C ASN A 143 17.57 -14.57 -20.30
N VAL A 144 18.10 -13.87 -19.30
CA VAL A 144 17.65 -12.51 -18.95
C VAL A 144 18.13 -11.55 -20.03
N VAL A 145 17.19 -10.90 -20.71
CA VAL A 145 17.45 -9.93 -21.78
C VAL A 145 17.52 -8.52 -21.20
N HIS A 146 16.61 -8.21 -20.27
CA HIS A 146 16.48 -6.87 -19.73
C HIS A 146 15.94 -6.87 -18.30
N THR A 147 16.46 -5.97 -17.47
CA THR A 147 16.03 -5.79 -16.08
C THR A 147 15.81 -4.31 -15.83
N GLU A 148 14.58 -3.92 -15.47
CA GLU A 148 14.25 -2.55 -15.09
C GLU A 148 13.76 -2.52 -13.65
N ASN A 149 14.25 -1.54 -12.88
CA ASN A 149 13.68 -1.19 -11.60
C ASN A 149 13.25 0.28 -11.64
N ARG A 150 11.97 0.53 -11.41
CA ARG A 150 11.40 1.88 -11.42
C ARG A 150 10.36 2.05 -10.31
N GLU A 151 10.28 3.25 -9.77
CA GLU A 151 9.17 3.65 -8.91
C GLU A 151 8.02 4.15 -9.79
N ILE A 152 6.82 3.63 -9.59
CA ILE A 152 5.62 4.07 -10.30
C ILE A 152 4.53 4.47 -9.31
N ILE A 153 3.69 5.42 -9.72
CA ILE A 153 2.49 5.78 -8.98
C ILE A 153 1.36 4.88 -9.47
N ILE A 154 0.81 4.07 -8.57
CA ILE A 154 -0.29 3.15 -8.92
C ILE A 154 -1.66 3.76 -8.66
N GLY A 155 -1.75 4.73 -7.76
CA GLY A 155 -3.03 5.36 -7.43
C GLY A 155 -3.00 6.21 -6.18
N ARG A 156 -4.18 6.41 -5.60
CA ARG A 156 -4.38 7.20 -4.38
C ARG A 156 -5.12 6.38 -3.32
N MET A 157 -4.69 6.49 -2.07
CA MET A 157 -5.29 5.80 -0.93
C MET A 157 -6.04 6.81 -0.05
N PRO A 158 -7.34 6.61 0.25
CA PRO A 158 -8.08 7.47 1.18
C PRO A 158 -7.41 7.48 2.56
N VAL A 159 -7.28 8.67 3.16
CA VAL A 159 -6.61 8.83 4.46
C VAL A 159 -7.61 9.06 5.58
N MET A 160 -7.50 8.27 6.65
CA MET A 160 -8.33 8.47 7.85
C MET A 160 -7.90 9.75 8.59
N VAL A 161 -8.87 10.58 8.96
CA VAL A 161 -8.61 11.81 9.72
C VAL A 161 -8.04 11.46 11.10
N LYS A 162 -7.04 12.21 11.58
CA LYS A 162 -6.26 11.95 12.81
C LYS A 162 -5.38 10.68 12.79
N SER A 163 -5.29 9.96 11.67
CA SER A 163 -4.27 8.91 11.49
C SER A 163 -2.86 9.48 11.31
N TYR A 164 -1.83 8.64 11.33
CA TYR A 164 -0.43 9.08 11.18
C TYR A 164 -0.13 9.81 9.87
N LEU A 165 -0.83 9.48 8.78
CA LEU A 165 -0.68 10.16 7.49
C LEU A 165 -1.43 11.51 7.42
N CYS A 166 -2.33 11.77 8.37
CA CYS A 166 -3.16 12.97 8.37
C CYS A 166 -2.39 14.19 8.87
N TRP A 167 -2.49 15.30 8.13
CA TRP A 167 -1.87 16.58 8.50
C TRP A 167 -2.37 17.18 9.82
N LEU A 168 -3.54 16.77 10.33
CA LEU A 168 -4.02 17.23 11.63
C LEU A 168 -3.17 16.74 12.80
N THR A 169 -2.34 15.71 12.61
CA THR A 169 -1.43 15.23 13.66
C THR A 169 -0.24 16.16 13.88
N THR A 170 0.13 16.96 12.88
CA THR A 170 1.25 17.91 12.96
C THR A 170 0.84 19.32 13.38
N VAL A 171 -0.46 19.61 13.45
CA VAL A 171 -0.96 20.91 13.89
C VAL A 171 -1.18 20.85 15.40
N GLU A 172 -0.45 21.66 16.16
CA GLU A 172 -0.64 21.77 17.61
C GLU A 172 -2.08 22.19 17.94
N LYS A 173 -2.65 21.64 19.02
CA LYS A 173 -4.05 21.85 19.43
C LYS A 173 -4.39 23.31 19.87
N GLY A 174 -3.52 24.30 19.64
CA GLY A 174 -3.65 25.66 20.17
C GLY A 174 -3.48 26.81 19.18
N GLY A 175 -3.56 26.56 17.86
CA GLY A 175 -3.39 27.59 16.84
C GLY A 175 -4.66 27.90 16.04
N LEU A 176 -5.70 28.37 16.72
CA LEU A 176 -6.85 29.10 16.16
C LEU A 176 -7.42 30.04 17.22
#